data_AF-A0Z034-F1
#
_entry.id   AF-A0Z034-F1
#
_cell.length_a   1.000
_cell.length_b   1.000
_cell.length_c   1.000
_cell.angle_alpha   90.00
_cell.angle_beta   90.00
_cell.angle_gamma   90.00
#
_symmetry.space_group_name_H-M   'P 1'
#
loop_
_entity.id
_entity.type
_entity.pdbx_description
1 polymer ?
#
loop_
_entity_poly.entity_id
_entity_poly.type
_entity_poly.pdbx_seq_one_letter_code
_entity_poly.pdbx_strand_id
1 'polypeptide(L)'
;MIPKKSEINSIKSDILPETETDQAIRKFVQLKAQMNEFSSRLESAEVEATGEALSIFQYNQKHNKNNTVYSDSMAKVVLCFRQKYANSKDSVKLARLEDDIRIEEIKLQRKNATKLNKLDADIEELENQIKALEERKQKLLESKHLSNLQAQHQKVIQESAYKVPGLVVHFNK
;
A
#
# COMPACT_ATOMS: atom_id res chain seq x y z
N MET A 1 -40.01 40.37 -3.77
CA MET A 1 -39.37 41.31 -2.83
C MET A 1 -38.32 40.57 -2.05
N ILE A 2 -37.08 41.04 -2.13
CA ILE A 2 -35.92 40.56 -1.36
C ILE A 2 -35.79 41.45 -0.13
N PRO A 3 -35.49 40.90 1.06
CA PRO A 3 -34.69 41.61 2.04
C PRO A 3 -33.28 41.02 2.14
N LYS A 4 -32.31 41.94 2.25
CA LYS A 4 -30.86 41.74 2.31
C LYS A 4 -30.39 41.55 3.75
N LYS A 5 -29.35 40.71 3.89
CA LYS A 5 -28.17 40.73 4.79
C LYS A 5 -28.17 41.63 6.03
N SER A 6 -27.95 40.99 7.19
CA SER A 6 -27.01 41.33 8.30
C SER A 6 -27.47 40.46 9.49
N GLU A 7 -26.69 39.66 10.22
CA GLU A 7 -25.36 39.82 10.81
C GLU A 7 -24.81 38.42 11.10
N ILE A 8 -23.62 38.08 10.59
CA ILE A 8 -22.89 36.87 11.03
C ILE A 8 -22.02 37.32 12.21
N ASN A 9 -22.58 37.20 13.41
CA ASN A 9 -21.80 37.39 14.63
C ASN A 9 -20.89 36.17 14.84
N SER A 10 -19.59 36.43 14.69
CA SER A 10 -18.47 35.90 15.47
C SER A 10 -18.79 34.67 16.31
N ILE A 11 -18.53 33.48 15.75
CA ILE A 11 -18.35 32.27 16.55
C ILE A 11 -17.03 32.45 17.27
N LYS A 12 -17.13 32.97 18.50
CA LYS A 12 -16.07 32.90 19.49
C LYS A 12 -15.61 31.45 19.59
N SER A 13 -14.29 31.29 19.57
CA SER A 13 -13.59 30.08 19.96
C SER A 13 -13.97 29.73 21.39
N ASP A 14 -15.00 28.92 21.55
CA ASP A 14 -15.36 28.33 22.85
C ASP A 14 -14.33 27.24 23.14
N ILE A 15 -13.38 27.61 23.99
CA ILE A 15 -12.49 26.72 24.72
C ILE A 15 -13.40 25.83 25.58
N LEU A 16 -13.61 24.59 25.13
CA LEU A 16 -14.32 23.58 25.92
C LEU A 16 -13.48 23.20 27.15
N PRO A 17 -14.13 22.94 28.31
CA PRO A 17 -13.48 22.82 29.60
C PRO A 17 -12.62 21.56 29.70
N GLU A 18 -11.45 21.71 30.33
CA GLU A 18 -10.54 20.63 30.71
C GLU A 18 -11.26 19.70 31.70
N THR A 19 -11.59 18.48 31.26
CA THR A 19 -12.07 17.41 32.13
C THR A 19 -11.03 16.29 32.13
N GLU A 20 -10.75 15.72 33.31
CA GLU A 20 -9.74 14.67 33.55
C GLU A 20 -9.89 13.41 32.66
N THR A 21 -11.04 13.27 31.99
CA THR A 21 -11.44 12.11 31.19
C THR A 21 -10.72 11.98 29.84
N ASP A 22 -10.08 13.04 29.34
CA ASP A 22 -9.41 13.02 28.02
C ASP A 22 -7.90 12.72 28.07
N GLN A 23 -7.31 12.56 29.25
CA GLN A 23 -5.85 12.50 29.41
C GLN A 23 -5.20 11.37 28.60
N ALA A 24 -5.82 10.18 28.58
CA ALA A 24 -5.31 9.03 27.83
C ALA A 24 -5.42 9.22 26.31
N ILE A 25 -6.53 9.80 25.83
CA ILE A 25 -6.75 10.09 24.40
C ILE A 25 -5.77 11.18 23.93
N ARG A 26 -5.61 12.24 24.72
CA ARG A 26 -4.62 13.30 24.46
C ARG A 26 -3.20 12.74 24.43
N LYS A 27 -2.85 11.88 25.40
CA LYS A 27 -1.55 11.19 25.41
C LYS A 27 -1.37 10.31 24.17
N PHE A 28 -2.40 9.56 23.75
CA PHE A 28 -2.34 8.73 22.55
C PHE A 28 -2.15 9.56 21.27
N VAL A 29 -2.91 10.64 21.11
CA VAL A 29 -2.77 11.57 19.96
C VAL A 29 -1.40 12.25 19.97
N GLN A 30 -0.93 12.70 21.13
CA GLN A 30 0.39 13.32 21.29
C GLN A 30 1.52 12.34 20.95
N LEU A 31 1.46 11.10 21.44
CA LEU A 31 2.43 10.06 21.09
C LEU A 31 2.39 9.72 19.60
N LYS A 32 1.19 9.69 18.98
CA LYS A 32 1.04 9.46 17.54
C LYS A 32 1.62 10.62 16.71
N ALA A 33 1.43 11.86 17.17
CA ALA A 33 2.00 13.05 16.54
C ALA A 33 3.53 13.05 16.66
N GLN A 34 4.07 12.77 17.85
CA GLN A 34 5.51 12.64 18.08
C GLN A 34 6.12 11.54 17.22
N MET A 35 5.47 10.38 17.10
CA MET A 35 5.94 9.30 16.25
C MET A 35 6.04 9.74 14.79
N ASN A 36 5.01 10.42 14.26
CA ASN A 36 5.04 10.94 12.88
C ASN A 36 6.15 11.98 12.69
N GLU A 37 6.33 12.87 13.67
CA GLU A 37 7.40 13.87 13.65
C GLU A 37 8.79 13.21 13.70
N PHE A 38 8.98 12.23 14.58
CA PHE A 38 10.22 11.47 14.67
C PHE A 38 10.50 10.70 13.39
N SER A 39 9.49 10.08 12.76
CA SER A 39 9.65 9.41 11.47
C SER A 39 10.12 10.39 10.38
N SER A 40 9.51 11.58 10.28
CA SER A 40 9.92 12.60 9.30
C SER A 40 11.32 13.16 9.56
N ARG A 41 11.67 13.40 10.83
CA ARG A 41 13.03 13.81 11.22
C ARG A 41 14.05 12.70 10.93
N LEU A 42 13.70 11.44 11.15
CA LEU A 42 14.54 10.29 10.87
C LEU A 42 14.81 10.15 9.37
N GLU A 43 13.78 10.30 8.52
CA GLU A 43 13.94 10.32 7.07
C GLU A 43 14.92 11.43 6.63
N SER A 44 14.82 12.62 7.23
CA SER A 44 15.73 13.73 6.92
C SER A 44 17.17 13.43 7.36
N ALA A 45 17.33 12.91 8.59
CA ALA A 45 18.63 12.51 9.13
C ALA A 45 19.27 11.35 8.34
N GLU A 46 18.46 10.44 7.78
CA GLU A 46 18.94 9.34 6.94
C GLU A 46 19.62 9.86 5.65
N VAL A 47 19.08 10.91 5.03
CA VAL A 47 19.70 11.53 3.84
C VAL A 47 21.06 12.13 4.18
N GLU A 48 21.15 12.87 5.29
CA GLU A 48 22.40 13.48 5.75
C GLU A 48 23.45 12.42 6.11
N ALA A 49 23.05 11.42 6.92
CA ALA A 49 23.90 10.31 7.33
C ALA A 49 24.40 9.49 6.13
N THR A 50 23.58 9.34 5.08
CA THR A 50 23.99 8.68 3.83
C THR A 50 25.09 9.46 3.11
N GLY A 51 24.98 10.80 3.06
CA GLY A 51 26.00 11.66 2.47
C GLY A 51 27.34 11.61 3.23
N GLU A 52 27.28 11.61 4.56
CA GLU A 52 28.47 11.45 5.41
C GLU A 52 29.10 10.06 5.23
N ALA A 53 28.29 9.00 5.26
CA ALA A 53 28.74 7.63 5.04
C ALA A 53 29.43 7.44 3.68
N LEU A 54 28.93 8.07 2.61
CA LEU A 54 29.56 8.07 1.30
C LEU A 54 30.92 8.77 1.31
N SER A 55 31.04 9.89 2.02
CA SER A 55 32.29 10.65 2.13
C SER A 55 33.36 9.86 2.90
N ILE A 56 32.97 9.26 4.03
CA ILE A 56 33.84 8.36 4.83
C ILE A 56 34.26 7.15 3.98
N PHE A 57 33.34 6.55 3.23
CA PHE A 57 33.66 5.43 2.35
C PHE A 57 34.66 5.80 1.24
N GLN A 58 34.52 6.97 0.61
CA GLN A 58 35.47 7.47 -0.40
C GLN A 58 36.86 7.73 0.19
N TYR A 59 36.92 8.29 1.40
CA TYR A 59 38.18 8.46 2.13
C TYR A 59 38.80 7.10 2.46
N ASN A 60 38.02 6.17 3.02
CA ASN A 60 38.46 4.83 3.34
C ASN A 60 39.00 4.12 2.10
N GLN A 61 38.31 4.12 0.95
CA GLN A 61 38.85 3.49 -0.27
C GLN A 61 40.28 3.93 -0.64
N LYS A 62 40.67 5.18 -0.34
CA LYS A 62 42.02 5.71 -0.62
C LYS A 62 43.06 5.30 0.44
N HIS A 63 42.64 4.96 1.66
CA HIS A 63 43.53 4.76 2.81
C HIS A 63 43.44 3.35 3.44
N ASN A 64 42.31 2.66 3.34
CA ASN A 64 42.01 1.34 3.90
C ASN A 64 40.78 0.68 3.21
N LYS A 65 40.88 -0.58 2.79
CA LYS A 65 39.80 -1.31 2.07
C LYS A 65 38.60 -1.73 2.96
N ASN A 66 38.28 -0.97 4.01
CA ASN A 66 37.19 -1.28 4.95
C ASN A 66 35.90 -0.53 4.58
N ASN A 67 34.78 -1.25 4.50
CA ASN A 67 33.46 -0.70 4.17
C ASN A 67 32.65 -0.24 5.40
N THR A 68 33.21 -0.41 6.61
CA THR A 68 32.58 0.06 7.85
C THR A 68 32.70 1.58 7.92
N VAL A 69 31.57 2.28 8.05
CA VAL A 69 31.50 3.76 8.11
C VAL A 69 31.21 4.27 9.52
N TYR A 70 30.65 3.44 10.39
CA TYR A 70 30.46 3.74 11.81
C TYR A 70 30.49 2.45 12.65
N SER A 71 31.04 2.52 13.86
CA SER A 71 31.04 1.42 14.82
C SER A 71 31.12 1.96 16.24
N ASP A 72 30.17 1.57 17.07
CA ASP A 72 30.13 1.82 18.50
C ASP A 72 29.53 0.60 19.24
N SER A 73 29.51 0.63 20.57
CA SER A 73 28.91 -0.35 21.47
C SER A 73 27.45 -0.70 21.16
N MET A 74 26.69 0.22 20.58
CA MET A 74 25.27 0.01 20.24
C MET A 74 25.03 -0.48 18.81
N ALA A 75 25.88 -0.12 17.84
CA ALA A 75 25.64 -0.43 16.43
C ALA A 75 26.90 -0.37 15.57
N LYS A 76 26.88 -1.12 14.46
CA LYS A 76 27.86 -1.05 13.37
C LYS A 76 27.14 -0.75 12.07
N VAL A 77 27.60 0.27 11.34
CA VAL A 77 27.06 0.68 10.02
C VAL A 77 28.09 0.38 8.95
N VAL A 78 27.67 -0.36 7.93
CA VAL A 78 28.48 -0.73 6.77
C VAL A 78 27.79 -0.21 5.51
N LEU A 79 28.54 0.45 4.65
CA LEU A 79 28.01 0.92 3.38
C LEU A 79 27.97 -0.25 2.39
N CYS A 80 26.78 -0.58 1.91
CA CYS A 80 26.55 -1.65 0.94
C CYS A 80 25.99 -1.08 -0.35
N PHE A 81 26.64 -1.35 -1.48
CA PHE A 81 26.12 -1.01 -2.79
C PHE A 81 25.29 -2.16 -3.32
N ARG A 82 24.02 -1.88 -3.61
CA ARG A 82 23.18 -2.79 -4.39
C ARG A 82 23.33 -2.45 -5.86
N GLN A 83 23.49 -3.48 -6.69
CA GLN A 83 23.50 -3.29 -8.13
C GLN A 83 22.13 -2.77 -8.57
N LYS A 84 22.11 -1.57 -9.16
CA LYS A 84 20.92 -1.01 -9.79
C LYS A 84 21.10 -1.13 -11.29
N TYR A 85 20.17 -1.83 -11.95
CA TYR A 85 20.16 -1.93 -13.41
C TYR A 85 19.54 -0.65 -14.00
N ALA A 86 20.12 -0.17 -15.09
CA ALA A 86 19.53 0.93 -15.86
C ALA A 86 18.15 0.50 -16.36
N ASN A 87 17.17 1.39 -16.28
CA ASN A 87 15.87 1.20 -16.92
C ASN A 87 15.83 1.96 -18.26
N SER A 88 14.73 1.85 -19.00
CA SER A 88 14.58 2.55 -20.30
C SER A 88 14.58 4.06 -20.22
N LYS A 89 14.33 4.67 -19.06
CA LYS A 89 14.50 6.13 -18.85
C LYS A 89 15.96 6.52 -18.73
N ASP A 90 16.79 5.61 -18.22
CA ASP A 90 18.22 5.83 -17.99
C ASP A 90 19.08 5.49 -19.24
N SER A 91 18.55 4.75 -20.21
CA SER A 91 19.31 4.27 -21.38
C SER A 91 18.52 4.25 -22.69
N VAL A 92 18.98 5.05 -23.65
CA VAL A 92 18.42 5.11 -25.02
C VAL A 92 18.50 3.76 -25.73
N LYS A 93 19.55 2.97 -25.47
CA LYS A 93 19.69 1.64 -26.07
C LYS A 93 18.65 0.67 -25.53
N LEU A 94 18.34 0.73 -24.23
CA LEU A 94 17.28 -0.08 -23.63
C LEU A 94 15.90 0.34 -24.13
N ALA A 95 15.64 1.65 -24.23
CA ALA A 95 14.38 2.15 -24.79
C ALA A 95 14.12 1.65 -26.22
N ARG A 96 15.14 1.71 -27.10
CA ARG A 96 15.01 1.17 -28.47
C ARG A 96 14.75 -0.33 -28.48
N LEU A 97 15.43 -1.08 -27.62
CA LEU A 97 15.23 -2.52 -27.52
C LEU A 97 13.81 -2.87 -27.06
N GLU A 98 13.26 -2.12 -26.09
CA GLU A 98 11.87 -2.27 -25.64
C GLU A 98 10.87 -1.99 -26.78
N ASP A 99 11.13 -0.97 -27.60
CA ASP A 99 10.29 -0.67 -28.77
C ASP A 99 10.38 -1.77 -29.83
N ASP A 100 11.59 -2.27 -30.13
CA ASP A 100 11.78 -3.38 -31.07
C ASP A 100 11.07 -4.66 -30.60
N ILE A 101 11.17 -4.98 -29.31
CA ILE A 101 10.44 -6.10 -28.69
C ILE A 101 8.94 -5.92 -28.87
N ARG A 102 8.40 -4.74 -28.55
CA ARG A 102 6.96 -4.45 -28.71
C ARG A 102 6.50 -4.58 -30.15
N ILE A 103 7.31 -4.13 -31.11
CA ILE A 103 7.00 -4.26 -32.54
C ILE A 103 6.93 -5.73 -32.94
N GLU A 104 7.89 -6.55 -32.52
CA GLU A 104 7.88 -7.99 -32.80
C GLU A 104 6.72 -8.73 -32.10
N GLU A 105 6.38 -8.36 -30.87
CA GLU A 105 5.20 -8.89 -30.17
C GLU A 105 3.92 -8.64 -30.97
N ILE A 106 3.72 -7.41 -31.46
CA ILE A 106 2.56 -7.05 -32.28
C ILE A 106 2.55 -7.86 -33.60
N LYS A 107 3.70 -8.02 -34.25
CA LYS A 107 3.80 -8.85 -35.46
C LYS A 107 3.44 -10.30 -35.18
N LEU A 108 3.94 -10.85 -34.07
CA LEU A 108 3.68 -12.23 -33.68
C LEU A 108 2.20 -12.45 -33.34
N GLN A 109 1.59 -11.52 -32.59
CA GLN A 109 0.16 -11.53 -32.30
C GLN A 109 -0.66 -11.49 -33.58
N ARG A 110 -0.36 -10.58 -34.51
CA ARG A 110 -1.07 -10.49 -35.81
C ARG A 110 -0.92 -11.77 -36.63
N LYS A 111 0.28 -12.34 -36.68
CA LYS A 111 0.56 -13.60 -37.40
C LYS A 111 -0.26 -14.77 -36.84
N ASN A 112 -0.46 -14.79 -35.52
CA ASN A 112 -1.17 -15.87 -34.84
C ASN A 112 -2.63 -15.54 -34.51
N ALA A 113 -3.14 -14.36 -34.92
CA ALA A 113 -4.46 -13.86 -34.50
C ALA A 113 -5.59 -14.86 -34.76
N THR A 114 -5.59 -15.53 -35.91
CA THR A 114 -6.62 -16.53 -36.23
C THR A 114 -6.56 -17.78 -35.36
N LYS A 115 -5.36 -18.19 -34.93
CA LYS A 115 -5.19 -19.32 -33.99
C LYS A 115 -5.57 -18.91 -32.58
N LEU A 116 -5.18 -17.69 -32.17
CA LEU A 116 -5.55 -17.12 -30.88
C LEU A 116 -7.08 -17.01 -30.76
N ASN A 117 -7.75 -16.42 -31.74
CA ASN A 117 -9.21 -16.30 -31.73
C ASN A 117 -9.93 -17.66 -31.68
N LYS A 118 -9.36 -18.71 -32.28
CA LYS A 118 -9.90 -20.07 -32.16
C LYS A 118 -9.72 -20.61 -30.74
N LEU A 119 -8.53 -20.44 -30.17
CA LEU A 119 -8.30 -20.82 -28.77
C LEU A 119 -9.20 -20.04 -27.81
N ASP A 120 -9.42 -18.76 -28.06
CA ASP A 120 -10.33 -17.93 -27.25
C ASP A 120 -11.78 -18.45 -27.33
N ALA A 121 -12.24 -18.85 -28.52
CA ALA A 121 -13.55 -19.47 -28.69
C ALA A 121 -13.65 -20.84 -28.00
N ASP A 122 -12.61 -21.68 -28.11
CA ASP A 122 -12.55 -22.98 -27.44
C ASP A 122 -12.54 -22.81 -25.90
N ILE A 123 -11.82 -21.78 -25.40
CA ILE A 123 -11.81 -21.41 -23.98
C ILE A 123 -13.22 -20.99 -23.54
N GLU A 124 -13.89 -20.11 -24.27
CA GLU A 124 -15.25 -19.65 -23.94
C GLU A 124 -16.24 -20.82 -23.93
N GLU A 125 -16.14 -21.76 -24.87
CA GLU A 125 -16.96 -22.97 -24.88
C GLU A 125 -16.73 -23.81 -23.62
N LEU A 126 -15.47 -24.06 -23.26
CA LEU A 126 -15.11 -24.84 -22.07
C LEU A 126 -15.53 -24.14 -20.78
N GLU A 127 -15.39 -22.81 -20.69
CA GLU A 127 -15.85 -22.03 -19.54
C GLU A 127 -17.36 -22.13 -19.37
N ASN A 128 -18.12 -22.08 -20.47
CA ASN A 128 -19.57 -22.31 -20.44
C ASN A 128 -19.93 -23.72 -19.97
N GLN A 129 -19.19 -24.74 -20.40
CA GLN A 129 -19.37 -26.11 -19.92
C GLN A 129 -19.06 -26.24 -18.43
N ILE A 130 -17.97 -25.64 -17.97
CA ILE A 130 -17.60 -25.61 -16.54
C ILE A 130 -18.71 -24.93 -15.74
N LYS A 131 -19.19 -23.75 -16.18
CA LYS A 131 -20.26 -23.02 -15.51
C LYS A 131 -21.55 -23.85 -15.41
N ALA A 132 -21.93 -24.55 -16.48
CA ALA A 132 -23.08 -25.45 -16.45
C ALA A 132 -22.91 -26.62 -15.47
N LEU A 133 -21.71 -27.19 -15.38
CA LEU A 133 -21.37 -28.24 -14.41
C LEU A 133 -21.36 -27.69 -12.98
N GLU A 134 -20.86 -26.49 -12.76
CA GLU A 134 -20.87 -25.80 -11.47
C GLU A 134 -22.30 -25.49 -11.02
N GLU A 135 -23.17 -25.01 -11.90
CA GLU A 135 -24.60 -24.83 -11.60
C GLU A 135 -25.25 -26.16 -11.20
N ARG A 136 -24.91 -27.25 -11.91
CA ARG A 136 -25.42 -28.59 -11.58
C ARG A 136 -24.89 -29.07 -10.22
N LYS A 137 -23.61 -28.85 -9.93
CA LYS A 137 -23.00 -29.14 -8.63
C LYS A 137 -23.68 -28.32 -7.53
N GLN A 138 -23.90 -27.03 -7.75
CA GLN A 138 -24.54 -26.14 -6.78
C GLN A 138 -25.96 -26.60 -6.45
N LYS A 139 -26.75 -26.95 -7.46
CA LYS A 139 -28.09 -27.55 -7.27
C LYS A 139 -28.08 -28.83 -6.43
N LEU A 140 -27.01 -29.63 -6.52
CA LEU A 140 -26.86 -30.84 -5.70
C LEU A 140 -26.37 -30.55 -4.27
N LEU A 141 -25.68 -29.43 -4.06
CA LEU A 141 -25.22 -28.98 -2.75
C LEU A 141 -26.28 -28.14 -2.00
N GLU A 142 -27.29 -27.65 -2.71
CA GLU A 142 -28.43 -26.94 -2.13
C GLU A 142 -29.29 -27.90 -1.32
N SER A 143 -29.20 -27.78 0.00
CA SER A 143 -30.11 -28.42 0.95
C SER A 143 -30.85 -27.37 1.74
N LYS A 144 -32.18 -27.44 1.74
CA LYS A 144 -33.05 -26.56 2.55
C LYS A 144 -32.67 -26.62 4.04
N HIS A 145 -32.25 -27.78 4.51
CA HIS A 145 -31.79 -27.95 5.89
C HIS A 145 -30.46 -27.23 6.16
N LEU A 146 -29.49 -27.35 5.24
CA LEU A 146 -28.20 -26.66 5.35
C LEU A 146 -28.35 -25.14 5.29
N SER A 147 -29.22 -24.62 4.41
CA SER A 147 -29.55 -23.19 4.36
C SER A 147 -30.15 -22.68 5.67
N ASN A 148 -31.06 -23.44 6.29
CA ASN A 148 -31.62 -23.10 7.60
C ASN A 148 -30.54 -23.07 8.70
N LEU A 149 -29.63 -24.04 8.71
CA LEU A 149 -28.49 -24.08 9.65
C LEU A 149 -27.54 -22.89 9.45
N GLN A 150 -27.22 -22.54 8.21
CA GLN A 150 -26.40 -21.37 7.89
C GLN A 150 -27.07 -20.07 8.33
N ALA A 151 -28.38 -19.93 8.13
CA ALA A 151 -29.14 -18.77 8.59
C ALA A 151 -29.15 -18.68 10.13
N GLN A 152 -29.29 -19.80 10.83
CA GLN A 152 -29.18 -19.85 12.29
C GLN A 152 -27.77 -19.48 12.76
N HIS A 153 -26.73 -20.04 12.14
CA HIS A 153 -25.33 -19.72 12.43
C HIS A 153 -25.03 -18.23 12.23
N GLN A 154 -25.51 -17.64 11.13
CA GLN A 154 -25.33 -16.22 10.85
C GLN A 154 -26.07 -15.33 11.85
N LYS A 155 -27.27 -15.73 12.29
CA LYS A 155 -27.99 -15.05 13.37
C LYS A 155 -27.18 -15.09 14.66
N VAL A 156 -26.63 -16.24 15.04
CA VAL A 156 -25.78 -16.37 16.22
C VAL A 156 -24.52 -15.51 16.10
N ILE A 157 -23.87 -15.44 14.93
CA ILE A 157 -22.73 -14.53 14.70
C ILE A 157 -23.15 -13.07 14.87
N GLN A 158 -24.29 -12.66 14.32
CA GLN A 158 -24.77 -11.28 14.43
C GLN A 158 -25.20 -10.93 15.85
N GLU A 159 -25.84 -11.86 16.55
CA GLU A 159 -26.24 -11.74 17.96
C GLU A 159 -25.02 -11.73 18.89
N SER A 160 -23.94 -12.43 18.54
CA SER A 160 -22.67 -12.44 19.27
C SER A 160 -21.67 -11.38 18.80
N ALA A 161 -22.02 -10.58 17.79
CA ALA A 161 -21.15 -9.53 17.28
C ALA A 161 -20.99 -8.43 18.33
N TYR A 162 -19.76 -8.20 18.78
CA TYR A 162 -19.41 -7.11 19.66
C TYR A 162 -18.46 -6.15 18.97
N LYS A 163 -18.62 -4.85 19.24
CA LYS A 163 -17.72 -3.82 18.72
C LYS A 163 -16.44 -3.84 19.54
N VAL A 164 -15.30 -4.06 18.88
CA VAL A 164 -13.98 -3.86 19.50
C VAL A 164 -13.63 -2.37 19.35
N PRO A 165 -13.39 -1.64 20.45
CA PRO A 165 -12.98 -0.25 20.36
C PRO A 165 -11.57 -0.14 19.76
N GLY A 166 -11.41 0.72 18.76
CA GLY A 166 -10.12 1.04 18.15
C GLY A 166 -10.02 2.54 17.92
N LEU A 167 -8.85 3.12 18.18
CA LEU A 167 -8.59 4.55 17.97
C LEU A 167 -7.83 4.76 16.65
N VAL A 168 -8.41 5.56 15.76
CA VAL A 168 -7.76 6.02 14.53
C VAL A 168 -7.55 7.53 14.65
N VAL A 169 -6.30 7.97 14.45
CA VAL A 169 -5.95 9.40 14.51
C VAL A 169 -5.80 9.94 13.10
N HIS A 170 -6.64 10.91 12.74
CA HIS A 170 -6.52 11.67 11.51
C HIS A 170 -5.90 13.03 11.84
N PHE A 171 -4.75 13.33 11.25
CA PHE A 171 -4.15 14.66 11.32
C PHE A 171 -4.68 15.49 10.15
N ASN A 172 -5.28 16.64 10.44
CA ASN A 172 -5.71 17.60 9.41
C ASN A 172 -4.44 18.15 8.74
N LYS A 173 -4.35 17.97 7.41
CA LYS A 173 -3.28 18.54 6.59
C LYS A 173 -3.43 20.04 6.43
#